data_AF-A0ABC8S930-F1
#
_entry.id   AF-A0ABC8S930-F1
#
_cell.length_a   1.000
_cell.length_b   1.000
_cell.length_c   1.000
_cell.angle_alpha   90.00
_cell.angle_beta   90.00
_cell.angle_gamma   90.00
#
_symmetry.space_group_name_H-M   'P 1'
#
loop_
_entity.id
_entity.type
_entity.pdbx_description
1 polymer ?
#
loop_
_entity_poly.entity_id
_entity_poly.type
_entity_poly.pdbx_seq_one_letter_code
_entity_poly.pdbx_strand_id
1 'polypeptide(L)'
;MEELRKSLSSDSLTTTLCNSVQALGRGFDVTSDIRLLYCKGAPGSRLVHLDEENTKDLVISDGVFVPKVSVDIECTREKRTTEITPVWSFHEIVLGVCYSYWDLWEFLDWWCVWKMT
;
A
#
# COMPACT_ATOMS: atom_id res chain seq x y z
N MET A 1 -34.58 -4.93 14.42
CA MET A 1 -33.46 -3.97 14.56
C MET A 1 -32.11 -4.58 14.18
N GLU A 2 -31.81 -5.83 14.56
CA GLU A 2 -30.56 -6.52 14.21
C GLU A 2 -30.38 -6.71 12.69
N GLU A 3 -31.45 -7.07 11.99
CA GLU A 3 -31.43 -7.29 10.53
C GLU A 3 -31.18 -6.01 9.73
N LEU A 4 -31.72 -4.88 10.23
CA LEU A 4 -31.50 -3.54 9.69
C LEU A 4 -30.06 -3.06 9.92
N ARG A 5 -29.45 -3.41 11.06
CA ARG A 5 -28.04 -3.12 11.34
C ARG A 5 -27.10 -3.95 10.47
N LYS A 6 -27.43 -5.22 10.22
CA LYS A 6 -26.68 -6.08 9.29
C LYS A 6 -26.72 -5.55 7.87
N SER A 7 -27.89 -5.13 7.37
CA SER A 7 -28.00 -4.56 6.02
C SER A 7 -27.20 -3.26 5.89
N LEU A 8 -27.32 -2.34 6.85
CA LEU A 8 -26.53 -1.09 6.88
C LEU A 8 -25.02 -1.34 6.94
N SER A 9 -24.60 -2.33 7.71
CA SER A 9 -23.20 -2.76 7.78
C SER A 9 -22.72 -3.28 6.41
N SER A 10 -23.52 -4.14 5.78
CA SER A 10 -23.22 -4.70 4.45
C SER A 10 -23.12 -3.61 3.36
N ASP A 11 -24.01 -2.62 3.37
CA ASP A 11 -24.02 -1.54 2.38
C ASP A 11 -22.78 -0.64 2.51
N SER A 12 -22.41 -0.30 3.74
CA SER A 12 -21.19 0.48 4.04
C SER A 12 -19.93 -0.28 3.63
N LEU A 13 -19.87 -1.59 3.90
CA LEU A 13 -18.78 -2.46 3.48
C LEU A 13 -18.67 -2.51 1.96
N THR A 14 -19.79 -2.79 1.27
CA THR A 14 -19.85 -2.84 -0.19
C THR A 14 -19.39 -1.54 -0.82
N THR A 15 -19.82 -0.40 -0.28
CA THR A 15 -19.41 0.94 -0.73
C THR A 15 -17.90 1.13 -0.57
N THR A 16 -17.36 0.75 0.58
CA THR A 16 -15.92 0.87 0.87
C THR A 16 -15.09 0.01 -0.09
N LEU A 17 -15.56 -1.20 -0.39
CA LEU A 17 -14.90 -2.12 -1.32
C LEU A 17 -14.93 -1.61 -2.77
N CYS A 18 -16.10 -1.16 -3.24
CA CYS A 18 -16.23 -0.54 -4.56
C CYS A 18 -15.29 0.66 -4.70
N ASN A 19 -15.24 1.53 -3.69
CA ASN A 19 -14.34 2.69 -3.69
C ASN A 19 -12.86 2.27 -3.71
N SER A 20 -12.51 1.18 -3.02
CA SER A 20 -11.15 0.64 -3.01
C SER A 20 -10.73 0.17 -4.40
N VAL A 21 -11.60 -0.58 -5.10
CA VAL A 21 -11.32 -1.04 -6.47
C VAL A 21 -11.22 0.14 -7.45
N GLN A 22 -12.09 1.15 -7.31
CA GLN A 22 -12.07 2.33 -8.17
C GLN A 22 -10.85 3.23 -7.95
N ALA A 23 -10.30 3.26 -6.73
CA ALA A 23 -9.11 4.02 -6.40
C ALA A 23 -7.80 3.42 -6.95
N LEU A 24 -7.81 2.15 -7.37
CA LEU A 24 -6.63 1.50 -7.93
C LEU A 24 -6.11 2.25 -9.17
N GLY A 25 -4.83 2.62 -9.13
CA GLY A 25 -4.17 3.31 -10.23
C GLY A 25 -4.48 4.80 -10.35
N ARG A 26 -5.29 5.39 -9.47
CA ARG A 26 -5.71 6.80 -9.60
C ARG A 26 -4.61 7.84 -9.33
N GLY A 27 -3.51 7.41 -8.71
CA GLY A 27 -2.45 8.29 -8.23
C GLY A 27 -2.70 8.71 -6.79
N PHE A 28 -1.64 8.70 -5.99
CA PHE A 28 -1.68 8.91 -4.54
C PHE A 28 -0.55 9.84 -4.14
N ASP A 29 -0.87 10.92 -3.44
CA ASP A 29 0.08 11.84 -2.86
C ASP A 29 0.35 11.45 -1.41
N VAL A 30 1.58 11.00 -1.13
CA VAL A 30 1.99 10.54 0.20
C VAL A 30 1.85 11.64 1.26
N THR A 31 1.87 12.91 0.87
CA THR A 31 1.80 14.04 1.80
C THR A 31 0.38 14.53 2.06
N SER A 32 -0.52 14.43 1.08
CA SER A 32 -1.88 15.00 1.18
C SER A 32 -2.99 13.96 1.24
N ASP A 33 -2.80 12.78 0.67
CA ASP A 33 -3.87 11.82 0.45
C ASP A 33 -3.80 10.73 1.52
N ILE A 34 -4.60 10.85 2.59
CA ILE A 34 -4.62 9.83 3.67
C ILE A 34 -5.80 8.84 3.56
N ARG A 35 -6.72 9.06 2.60
CA ARG A 35 -7.94 8.26 2.40
C ARG A 35 -8.15 8.02 0.91
N LEU A 36 -8.80 6.90 0.57
CA LEU A 36 -9.14 6.53 -0.83
C LEU A 36 -9.94 7.61 -1.57
N LEU A 37 -10.74 8.40 -0.85
CA LEU A 37 -11.53 9.51 -1.39
C LEU A 37 -10.68 10.67 -1.92
N TYR A 38 -9.40 10.73 -1.57
CA TYR A 38 -8.49 11.79 -2.00
C TYR A 38 -7.56 11.37 -3.15
N CYS A 39 -7.68 10.12 -3.64
CA CYS A 39 -6.91 9.68 -4.80
C CYS A 39 -7.14 10.60 -6.01
N LYS A 40 -6.04 11.01 -6.66
CA LYS A 40 -6.05 11.97 -7.77
C LYS A 40 -6.65 11.37 -9.05
N GLY A 41 -6.66 12.11 -10.16
CA GLY A 41 -7.15 11.63 -11.46
C GLY A 41 -8.66 11.83 -11.70
N ALA A 42 -9.10 11.61 -12.94
CA ALA A 42 -10.51 11.66 -13.34
C ALA A 42 -11.18 10.28 -13.22
N PRO A 43 -12.51 10.18 -12.98
CA PRO A 43 -13.26 8.92 -13.04
C PRO A 43 -12.89 8.09 -14.27
N GLY A 44 -12.46 6.84 -14.06
CA GLY A 44 -12.01 5.93 -15.14
C GLY A 44 -10.57 6.11 -15.62
N SER A 45 -9.86 7.17 -15.24
CA SER A 45 -8.41 7.29 -15.54
C SER A 45 -7.58 6.45 -14.55
N ARG A 46 -6.56 5.75 -15.05
CA ARG A 46 -5.62 4.98 -14.23
C ARG A 46 -4.20 5.15 -14.77
N LEU A 47 -3.23 5.21 -13.86
CA LEU A 47 -1.79 5.21 -14.12
C LEU A 47 -1.24 3.80 -14.34
N VAL A 48 -2.02 2.78 -13.97
CA VAL A 48 -1.68 1.36 -14.19
C VAL A 48 -2.71 0.74 -15.11
N HIS A 49 -2.26 -0.21 -15.94
CA HIS A 49 -3.15 -1.01 -16.76
C HIS A 49 -3.78 -2.11 -15.89
N LEU A 50 -5.09 -2.26 -15.98
CA LEU A 50 -5.85 -3.37 -15.39
C LEU A 50 -6.55 -4.10 -16.53
N ASP A 51 -6.60 -5.42 -16.46
CA ASP A 51 -7.39 -6.21 -17.40
C ASP A 51 -8.89 -5.98 -17.10
N GLU A 52 -9.53 -5.17 -17.95
CA GLU A 52 -10.97 -4.88 -17.89
C GLU A 52 -11.79 -5.84 -18.78
N GLU A 53 -11.14 -6.69 -19.57
CA GLU A 53 -11.80 -7.68 -20.43
C GLU A 53 -12.12 -8.95 -19.65
N ASN A 54 -11.16 -9.45 -18.87
CA ASN A 54 -11.35 -10.59 -17.99
C ASN A 54 -11.73 -10.12 -16.59
N THR A 55 -13.03 -10.18 -16.28
CA THR A 55 -13.56 -9.77 -14.97
C THR A 55 -14.27 -10.92 -14.23
N LYS A 56 -14.28 -10.84 -12.90
CA LYS A 56 -14.95 -11.77 -11.98
C LYS A 56 -15.72 -11.01 -10.92
N ASP A 57 -16.68 -11.69 -10.29
CA ASP A 57 -17.31 -11.19 -9.07
C ASP A 57 -16.42 -11.50 -7.87
N LEU A 58 -15.89 -10.47 -7.24
CA LEU A 58 -15.04 -10.58 -6.06
C LEU A 58 -15.91 -10.85 -4.84
N VAL A 59 -16.06 -12.12 -4.49
CA VAL A 59 -16.82 -12.56 -3.31
C VAL A 59 -16.00 -12.33 -2.04
N ILE A 60 -16.59 -11.61 -1.09
CA ILE A 60 -16.07 -11.41 0.26
C ILE A 60 -16.89 -12.28 1.22
N SER A 61 -16.36 -12.48 2.43
CA SER A 61 -17.09 -13.15 3.51
C SER A 61 -18.46 -12.49 3.76
N ASP A 62 -19.44 -13.30 4.19
CA ASP A 62 -20.78 -12.88 4.62
C ASP A 62 -21.74 -12.37 3.51
N GLY A 63 -21.60 -12.91 2.30
CA GLY A 63 -22.55 -12.64 1.20
C GLY A 63 -22.36 -11.29 0.50
N VAL A 64 -21.33 -10.54 0.87
CA VAL A 64 -20.93 -9.29 0.21
C VAL A 64 -20.04 -9.62 -0.98
N PHE A 65 -20.28 -9.00 -2.13
CA PHE A 65 -19.41 -9.14 -3.31
C PHE A 65 -19.30 -7.83 -4.08
N VAL A 66 -18.20 -7.67 -4.81
CA VAL A 66 -18.00 -6.57 -5.76
C VAL A 66 -17.99 -7.14 -7.17
N PRO A 67 -18.93 -6.74 -8.04
CA PRO A 67 -19.00 -7.26 -9.40
C PRO A 67 -17.96 -6.61 -10.33
N LYS A 68 -17.66 -7.30 -11.45
CA LYS A 68 -16.82 -6.78 -12.55
C LYS A 68 -15.44 -6.28 -12.10
N VAL A 69 -14.82 -7.01 -11.20
CA VAL A 69 -13.45 -6.74 -10.77
C VAL A 69 -12.50 -7.51 -11.68
N SER A 70 -11.38 -6.91 -12.05
CA SER A 70 -10.33 -7.60 -12.82
C SER A 70 -9.91 -8.91 -12.14
N VAL A 71 -9.65 -9.96 -12.93
CA VAL A 71 -9.21 -11.27 -12.41
C VAL A 71 -7.91 -11.19 -11.59
N ASP A 72 -7.08 -10.18 -11.87
CA ASP A 72 -5.80 -9.92 -11.21
C ASP A 72 -5.94 -9.39 -9.78
N ILE A 73 -7.15 -8.98 -9.38
CA ILE A 73 -7.41 -8.45 -8.04
C ILE A 73 -7.91 -9.60 -7.15
N GLU A 74 -7.27 -9.76 -5.99
CA GLU A 74 -7.65 -10.74 -4.97
C GLU A 74 -7.91 -10.04 -3.63
N CYS A 75 -8.86 -10.56 -2.85
CA CYS A 75 -9.11 -10.13 -1.49
C CYS A 75 -8.61 -11.21 -0.52
N THR A 76 -7.53 -10.93 0.19
CA THR A 76 -6.98 -11.81 1.22
C THR A 76 -7.30 -11.28 2.61
N ARG A 77 -7.67 -12.19 3.53
CA ARG A 77 -7.91 -11.86 4.94
C ARG A 77 -6.62 -12.08 5.73
N GLU A 78 -5.64 -11.22 5.53
CA GLU A 78 -4.41 -11.26 6.31
C GLU A 78 -4.52 -10.45 7.60
N LYS A 79 -4.01 -11.00 8.71
CA LYS A 79 -3.82 -10.23 9.95
C LYS A 79 -2.64 -9.30 9.73
N ARG A 80 -2.91 -8.05 9.35
CA ARG A 80 -1.87 -7.02 9.24
C ARG A 80 -1.20 -6.83 10.61
N THR A 81 0.11 -7.06 10.67
CA THR A 81 0.96 -6.52 11.72
C THR A 81 1.45 -5.16 11.24
N THR A 82 0.80 -4.09 11.69
CA THR A 82 1.33 -2.74 11.45
C THR A 82 2.51 -2.54 12.39
N GLU A 83 3.72 -2.63 11.85
CA GLU A 83 4.91 -2.18 12.55
C GLU A 83 4.95 -0.66 12.47
N ILE A 84 4.78 0.00 13.62
CA ILE A 84 4.86 1.46 13.71
C ILE A 84 6.30 1.79 14.09
N THR A 85 7.09 2.23 13.12
CA THR A 85 8.39 2.84 13.40
C THR A 85 8.18 4.28 13.83
N PRO A 86 8.79 4.73 14.95
CA PRO A 86 8.71 6.14 15.35
C PRO A 86 9.40 7.02 14.31
N VAL A 87 9.01 8.30 14.26
CA VAL A 87 9.72 9.30 13.46
C VAL A 87 11.12 9.47 14.05
N TRP A 88 12.15 9.19 13.26
CA TRP A 88 13.53 9.37 13.71
C TRP A 88 13.87 10.86 13.75
N SER A 89 14.50 11.29 14.84
CA SER A 89 15.13 12.60 14.93
C SER A 89 16.36 12.67 14.01
N PHE A 90 16.77 13.90 13.68
CA PHE A 90 17.97 14.13 12.87
C PHE A 90 19.21 13.41 13.44
N HIS A 91 19.37 13.41 14.77
CA HIS A 91 20.50 12.75 15.43
C HIS A 91 20.45 11.22 15.32
N GLU A 92 19.26 10.61 15.41
CA GLU A 92 19.09 9.16 15.27
C GLU A 92 19.41 8.67 13.85
N ILE A 93 19.04 9.45 12.83
CA ILE A 93 19.40 9.16 11.44
C ILE A 93 20.92 9.19 11.27
N VAL A 94 21.59 10.24 11.77
CA VAL A 94 23.04 10.39 11.65
C VAL A 94 23.77 9.25 12.37
N LEU A 95 23.34 8.90 13.59
CA LEU A 95 23.95 7.80 14.34
C LEU A 95 23.72 6.46 13.64
N GLY A 96 22.49 6.14 13.21
CA GLY A 96 22.16 4.88 12.53
C GLY A 96 22.93 4.66 11.22
N VAL A 97 23.06 5.72 10.41
CA VAL A 97 23.88 5.67 9.19
C VAL A 97 25.36 5.53 9.54
N CYS A 98 25.90 6.29 10.50
CA CYS A 98 27.30 6.16 10.89
C CYS A 98 27.62 4.73 11.39
N TYR A 99 26.81 4.13 12.28
CA TYR A 99 27.02 2.75 12.76
C TYR A 99 27.08 1.72 11.63
N SER A 100 26.33 1.93 10.55
CA SER A 100 26.34 1.05 9.37
C SER A 100 27.60 1.21 8.50
N TYR A 101 28.34 2.32 8.65
CA TYR A 101 29.56 2.64 7.92
C TYR A 101 30.85 2.54 8.77
N TRP A 102 30.75 2.32 10.09
CA TRP A 102 31.92 2.02 10.92
C TRP A 102 32.48 0.60 10.67
N ASP A 103 31.76 -0.28 9.96
CA ASP A 103 32.28 -1.56 9.43
C ASP A 103 33.00 -1.43 8.08
N LEU A 104 33.00 -0.24 7.44
CA LEU A 104 33.71 0.02 6.18
C LEU A 104 35.12 0.59 6.38
N TRP A 105 35.60 0.72 7.62
CA TRP A 105 36.95 1.21 7.85
C TRP A 105 38.04 0.17 7.48
N GLU A 106 37.69 -1.12 7.39
CA GLU A 106 38.60 -2.13 6.81
C GLU A 106 38.68 -2.07 5.27
N PHE A 107 37.68 -1.50 4.58
CA PHE A 107 37.68 -1.41 3.11
C PHE A 107 38.56 -0.25 2.58
N LEU A 108 38.71 0.82 3.37
CA LEU A 108 39.61 1.94 3.03
C LEU A 108 41.09 1.61 3.27
N ASP A 109 41.39 0.67 4.18
CA ASP A 109 42.77 0.18 4.37
C ASP A 109 43.27 -0.62 3.16
N TRP A 110 42.39 -1.36 2.47
CA TRP A 110 42.73 -2.04 1.21
C TRP A 110 42.85 -1.09 0.01
N TRP A 111 42.11 0.01 -0.02
CA TRP A 111 42.25 1.01 -1.08
C TRP A 111 43.61 1.70 -1.06
N CYS A 112 44.19 1.91 0.12
CA CYS A 112 45.54 2.47 0.26
C CYS A 112 46.63 1.54 -0.31
N VAL A 113 46.46 0.21 -0.21
CA VAL A 113 47.43 -0.77 -0.72
C VAL A 113 47.42 -0.84 -2.26
N TRP A 114 46.28 -0.59 -2.91
CA TRP A 114 46.16 -0.72 -4.39
C TRP A 114 46.56 0.53 -5.18
N LYS A 115 46.86 1.65 -4.52
CA LYS A 115 47.33 2.91 -5.15
C LYS A 115 48.86 3.02 -5.27
N MET A 116 49.58 1.97 -4.89
CA MET A 116 51.06 1.92 -4.85
C MET A 116 51.69 0.81 -5.71
N THR A 117 50.99 0.35 -6.75
CA THR A 117 51.57 -0.43 -7.85
C THR A 117 51.37 0.29 -9.18
#